data_AF-A0A7J5ER85-F1
#
_entry.id   AF-A0A7J5ER85-F1
#
_cell.length_a   1.000
_cell.length_b   1.000
_cell.length_c   1.000
_cell.angle_alpha   90.00
_cell.angle_beta   90.00
_cell.angle_gamma   90.00
#
_symmetry.space_group_name_H-M   'P 1'
#
loop_
_entity.id
_entity.type
_entity.pdbx_description
1 polymer ?
#
loop_
_entity_poly.entity_id
_entity_poly.type
_entity_poly.pdbx_seq_one_letter_code
_entity_poly.pdbx_strand_id
1 'polypeptide(L)'
;MRGVHLPGEVLRDVVATVESLRERTRLSRRLLLSWVGIEPSRYQRWRQASFQAANRREQQRPCSWKILPQEQEAILAYHDATIREGRRLSHRVLTYEMIDNDIAAYSTSTTYRVLSTAGRISSRMSTETKKGTGFVQPRRLHDH
;
A
#
# COMPACT_ATOMS: atom_id res chain seq x y z
N MET A 1 17.97 9.53 19.03
CA MET A 1 16.65 9.82 19.64
C MET A 1 15.56 9.38 18.68
N ARG A 2 14.58 8.57 19.14
CA ARG A 2 13.52 7.99 18.31
C ARG A 2 12.70 9.11 17.64
N GLY A 3 12.39 8.93 16.36
CA GLY A 3 11.61 9.89 15.58
C GLY A 3 10.16 9.94 16.07
N VAL A 4 9.88 10.82 17.04
CA VAL A 4 8.51 11.14 17.45
C VAL A 4 7.84 11.87 16.29
N HIS A 5 6.81 11.27 15.71
CA HIS A 5 5.99 11.93 14.71
C HIS A 5 5.06 12.92 15.42
N LEU A 6 5.35 14.21 15.31
CA LEU A 6 4.51 15.26 15.87
C LEU A 6 3.36 15.58 14.89
N PRO A 7 2.14 15.85 15.38
CA PRO A 7 1.05 16.36 14.57
C PRO A 7 1.45 17.63 13.80
N GLY A 8 0.95 17.79 12.58
CA GLY A 8 1.35 18.90 11.70
C GLY A 8 1.00 20.30 12.24
N GLU A 9 -0.01 20.39 13.11
CA GLU A 9 -0.36 21.62 13.83
C GLU A 9 0.73 22.06 14.81
N VAL A 10 1.19 21.14 15.68
CA VAL A 10 2.26 21.40 16.64
C VAL A 10 3.55 21.80 15.94
N LEU A 11 3.86 21.18 14.79
CA LEU A 11 5.02 21.56 13.99
C LEU A 11 4.92 23.00 13.46
N ARG A 12 3.75 23.42 12.99
CA ARG A 12 3.52 24.79 12.50
C ARG A 12 3.66 25.80 13.63
N ASP A 13 3.10 25.51 14.79
CA ASP A 13 3.16 26.40 15.96
C ASP A 13 4.59 26.58 16.46
N VAL A 14 5.37 25.50 16.51
CA VAL A 14 6.80 25.55 16.85
C VAL A 14 7.56 26.43 15.84
N VAL A 15 7.34 26.23 14.54
CA VAL A 15 8.01 27.05 13.51
C VAL A 15 7.62 28.52 13.60
N ALA A 16 6.32 28.82 13.79
CA ALA A 16 5.82 30.18 13.93
C ALA A 16 6.38 30.89 15.17
N THR A 17 6.45 30.19 16.30
CA THR A 17 7.01 30.71 17.55
C THR A 17 8.50 31.05 17.41
N VAL A 18 9.29 30.17 16.80
CA VAL A 18 10.73 30.41 16.58
C VAL A 18 10.98 31.60 15.64
N GLU A 19 10.19 31.76 14.57
CA GLU A 19 10.32 32.92 13.69
C GLU A 19 9.88 34.22 14.37
N SER A 20 8.78 34.20 15.16
CA SER A 20 8.35 35.37 15.93
C SER A 20 9.40 35.81 16.96
N LEU A 21 10.03 34.86 17.67
CA LEU A 21 11.11 35.16 18.60
C LEU A 21 12.33 35.73 17.90
N ARG A 22 12.69 35.20 16.73
CA ARG A 22 13.78 35.74 15.91
C ARG A 22 13.52 37.17 15.48
N GLU A 23 12.30 37.51 15.06
CA GLU A 23 11.93 38.87 14.66
C GLU A 23 12.02 39.86 15.82
N ARG A 24 11.52 39.47 17.00
CA ARG A 24 11.49 40.32 18.20
C ARG A 24 12.88 40.53 18.81
N THR A 25 13.69 39.48 18.85
CA THR A 25 15.00 39.51 19.54
C THR A 25 16.17 39.81 18.61
N ARG A 26 15.96 39.73 17.28
CA ARG A 26 17.00 39.79 16.24
C ARG A 26 18.12 38.76 16.42
N LEU A 27 17.91 37.73 17.23
CA LEU A 27 18.88 36.65 17.45
C LEU A 27 18.90 35.67 16.29
N SER A 28 20.02 34.96 16.14
CA SER A 28 20.14 33.92 15.11
C SER A 28 19.27 32.69 15.44
N ARG A 29 18.70 32.06 14.42
CA ARG A 29 17.91 30.82 14.59
C ARG A 29 18.70 29.71 15.28
N ARG A 30 20.00 29.60 15.00
CA ARG A 30 20.86 28.58 15.61
C ARG A 30 20.95 28.74 17.13
N LEU A 31 21.05 29.99 17.61
CA LEU A 31 21.09 30.28 19.04
C LEU A 31 19.76 29.93 19.71
N LEU A 32 18.65 30.37 19.13
CA LEU A 32 17.30 30.06 19.63
C LEU A 32 17.05 28.54 19.68
N LEU A 33 17.43 27.81 18.63
CA LEU A 33 17.29 26.35 18.60
C LEU A 33 18.15 25.65 19.64
N SER A 34 19.35 26.18 19.92
CA SER A 34 20.22 25.64 20.96
C SER A 34 19.60 25.77 22.36
N TRP A 35 18.94 26.89 22.65
CA TRP A 35 18.26 27.12 23.94
C TRP A 35 17.04 26.23 24.12
N VAL A 36 16.28 25.99 23.05
CA VAL A 36 15.11 25.09 23.08
C VAL A 36 15.53 23.60 23.02
N GLY A 37 16.81 23.30 22.76
CA GLY A 37 17.30 21.93 22.66
C GLY A 37 16.84 21.19 21.39
N ILE A 38 16.50 21.93 20.32
CA ILE A 38 16.06 21.36 19.05
C ILE A 38 17.24 21.32 18.08
N GLU A 39 17.48 20.15 17.50
CA GLU A 39 18.49 19.97 16.47
C GLU A 39 18.17 20.78 15.21
N PRO A 40 19.12 21.55 14.64
CA PRO A 40 18.88 22.38 13.46
C PRO A 40 18.37 21.62 12.24
N SER A 41 18.88 20.40 12.00
CA SER A 41 18.46 19.54 10.89
C SER A 41 16.97 19.19 10.98
N ARG A 42 16.51 18.89 12.20
CA ARG A 42 15.12 18.55 12.51
C ARG A 42 14.20 19.74 12.31
N TYR A 43 14.62 20.92 12.78
CA TYR A 43 13.87 22.16 12.56
C TYR A 43 13.74 22.50 11.07
N GLN A 44 14.82 22.39 10.29
CA GLN A 44 14.74 22.63 8.85
C GLN A 44 13.79 21.66 8.15
N ARG A 45 13.81 20.38 8.54
CA ARG A 45 12.84 19.39 8.04
C ARG A 45 11.41 19.77 8.39
N TRP A 46 11.14 20.22 9.62
CA TRP A 46 9.80 20.68 10.03
C TRP A 46 9.35 21.93 9.28
N ARG A 47 10.24 22.90 9.07
CA ARG A 47 9.97 24.11 8.29
C ARG A 47 9.68 23.81 6.81
N GLN A 48 10.37 22.83 6.23
CA GLN A 48 10.05 22.35 4.88
C GLN A 48 8.70 21.63 4.85
N ALA A 49 8.42 20.76 5.84
CA ALA A 49 7.16 20.04 5.93
C ALA A 49 5.96 20.97 6.14
N SER A 50 6.09 22.05 6.92
CA SER A 50 5.00 23.01 7.13
C SER A 50 4.65 23.78 5.85
N PHE A 51 5.66 24.15 5.05
CA PHE A 51 5.46 24.77 3.74
C PHE A 51 4.84 23.78 2.74
N GLN A 52 5.30 22.53 2.72
CA GLN A 52 4.75 21.49 1.86
C GLN A 52 3.35 21.01 2.29
N ALA A 53 3.01 21.07 3.58
CA ALA A 53 1.68 20.73 4.08
C ALA A 53 0.60 21.67 3.53
N ALA A 54 0.93 22.96 3.37
CA ALA A 54 0.07 23.92 2.66
C ALA A 54 -0.11 23.53 1.18
N ASN A 55 0.97 23.07 0.54
CA ASN A 55 0.97 22.61 -0.86
C ASN A 55 0.49 21.16 -1.07
N ARG A 56 0.15 20.43 0.00
CA ARG A 56 -0.19 18.98 -0.08
C ARG A 56 -1.57 18.72 -0.65
N ARG A 57 -2.45 19.73 -0.66
CA ARG A 57 -3.75 19.64 -1.36
C ARG A 57 -3.55 19.41 -2.86
N GLU A 58 -2.44 19.89 -3.43
CA GLU A 58 -2.13 19.80 -4.86
C GLU A 58 -1.34 18.54 -5.26
N GLN A 59 -0.75 17.81 -4.30
CA GLN A 59 0.29 16.80 -4.59
C GLN A 59 -0.17 15.34 -4.45
N GLN A 60 -1.44 15.03 -4.69
CA GLN A 60 -1.74 13.69 -5.19
C GLN A 60 -1.23 13.61 -6.63
N ARG A 61 0.07 13.34 -6.79
CA ARG A 61 0.59 12.89 -8.07
C ARG A 61 -0.29 11.73 -8.52
N PRO A 62 -0.98 11.83 -9.68
CA PRO A 62 -1.73 10.69 -10.18
C PRO A 62 -0.74 9.54 -10.32
N CYS A 63 -0.98 8.47 -9.57
CA CYS A 63 -0.23 7.23 -9.72
C CYS A 63 -0.48 6.75 -11.15
N SER A 64 0.56 6.80 -11.98
CA SER A 64 0.52 6.35 -13.39
C SER A 64 0.14 4.88 -13.56
N TRP A 65 0.16 4.09 -12.48
CA TRP A 65 -0.13 2.66 -12.46
C TRP A 65 -1.60 2.33 -12.14
N LYS A 66 -2.50 3.32 -12.04
CA LYS A 66 -3.92 3.03 -11.81
C LYS A 66 -4.51 2.37 -13.06
N ILE A 67 -5.05 1.16 -12.88
CA ILE A 67 -5.81 0.46 -13.90
C ILE A 67 -6.98 1.34 -14.38
N LEU A 68 -7.17 1.44 -15.69
CA LEU A 68 -8.29 2.17 -16.24
C LEU A 68 -9.59 1.37 -16.02
N PRO A 69 -10.74 2.05 -15.81
CA PRO A 69 -12.03 1.37 -15.69
C PRO A 69 -12.33 0.44 -16.88
N GLN A 70 -11.97 0.86 -18.10
CA GLN A 70 -12.17 0.09 -19.32
C GLN A 70 -11.35 -1.22 -19.32
N GLU A 71 -10.12 -1.18 -18.80
CA GLU A 71 -9.27 -2.38 -18.71
C GLU A 71 -9.78 -3.34 -17.64
N GLN A 72 -10.31 -2.80 -16.54
CA GLN A 72 -10.97 -3.61 -15.51
C GLN A 72 -12.20 -4.33 -16.09
N GLU A 73 -13.00 -3.65 -16.90
CA GLU A 73 -14.15 -4.23 -17.59
C GLU A 73 -13.72 -5.30 -18.59
N ALA A 74 -12.65 -5.08 -19.36
CA ALA A 74 -12.12 -6.06 -20.31
C ALA A 74 -11.72 -7.38 -19.62
N ILE A 75 -11.04 -7.30 -18.47
CA ILE A 75 -10.66 -8.48 -17.67
C ILE A 75 -11.90 -9.26 -17.21
N LEU A 76 -12.95 -8.57 -16.75
CA LEU A 76 -14.18 -9.19 -16.29
C LEU A 76 -14.97 -9.81 -17.44
N ALA A 77 -15.06 -9.11 -18.57
CA ALA A 77 -15.74 -9.59 -19.77
C ALA A 77 -15.07 -10.86 -20.31
N TYR A 78 -13.73 -10.89 -20.35
CA TYR A 78 -12.98 -12.06 -20.80
C TYR A 78 -13.17 -13.26 -19.88
N HIS A 79 -13.13 -13.04 -18.56
CA HIS A 79 -13.45 -14.09 -17.58
C HIS A 79 -14.86 -14.66 -17.79
N ASP A 80 -15.86 -13.79 -17.92
CA ASP A 80 -17.26 -14.23 -18.07
C ASP A 80 -17.50 -14.93 -19.42
N ALA A 81 -16.79 -14.54 -20.48
CA ALA A 81 -16.78 -15.25 -21.76
C ALA A 81 -16.18 -16.65 -21.63
N THR A 82 -15.03 -16.77 -20.96
CA THR A 82 -14.34 -18.04 -20.72
C THR A 82 -15.22 -19.03 -19.95
N ILE A 83 -15.95 -18.54 -18.93
CA ILE A 83 -16.91 -19.37 -18.17
C ILE A 83 -18.10 -19.79 -19.04
N ARG A 84 -18.59 -18.92 -19.93
CA ARG A 84 -19.68 -19.26 -20.88
C ARG A 84 -19.28 -20.36 -21.86
N GLU A 85 -18.01 -20.41 -22.25
CA GLU A 85 -17.41 -21.49 -23.05
C GLU A 85 -17.21 -22.79 -22.25
N GLY A 86 -17.53 -22.81 -20.94
CA GLY A 86 -17.35 -23.96 -20.07
C GLY A 86 -15.90 -24.15 -19.58
N ARG A 87 -15.00 -23.20 -19.87
CA ARG A 87 -13.59 -23.26 -19.45
C ARG A 87 -13.46 -22.63 -18.07
N ARG A 88 -12.99 -23.40 -17.08
CA ARG A 88 -12.69 -22.87 -15.74
C ARG A 88 -11.19 -22.65 -15.57
N LEU A 89 -10.71 -21.51 -16.06
CA LEU A 89 -9.29 -21.15 -15.99
C LEU A 89 -8.92 -20.51 -14.65
N SER A 90 -7.67 -20.69 -14.24
CA SER A 90 -7.08 -19.94 -13.14
C SER A 90 -6.79 -18.49 -13.57
N HIS A 91 -6.87 -17.54 -12.64
CA HIS A 91 -6.53 -16.13 -12.89
C HIS A 91 -5.13 -15.94 -13.51
N ARG A 92 -4.18 -16.85 -13.24
CA ARG A 92 -2.84 -16.81 -13.84
C ARG A 92 -2.86 -17.16 -15.33
N VAL A 93 -3.53 -18.26 -15.68
CA VAL A 93 -3.66 -18.72 -17.07
C VAL A 93 -4.44 -17.68 -17.86
N LEU A 94 -5.54 -17.19 -17.30
CA LEU A 94 -6.34 -16.12 -17.89
C LEU A 94 -5.53 -14.84 -18.13
N THR A 95 -4.60 -14.49 -17.24
CA THR A 95 -3.70 -13.33 -17.44
C THR A 95 -2.79 -13.51 -18.64
N TYR A 96 -2.17 -14.68 -18.79
CA TYR A 96 -1.31 -14.93 -19.95
C TYR A 96 -2.11 -15.01 -21.25
N GLU A 97 -3.30 -15.64 -21.25
CA GLU A 97 -4.17 -15.62 -22.43
C GLU A 97 -4.61 -14.20 -22.81
N MET A 98 -4.93 -13.33 -21.85
CA MET A 98 -5.25 -11.93 -22.15
C MET A 98 -4.07 -11.15 -22.71
N ILE A 99 -2.84 -11.48 -22.31
CA ILE A 99 -1.62 -10.90 -22.87
C ILE A 99 -1.42 -11.37 -24.31
N ASP A 100 -1.56 -12.68 -24.55
CA ASP A 100 -1.37 -13.28 -25.87
C ASP A 100 -2.43 -12.81 -26.88
N ASN A 101 -3.66 -12.53 -26.41
CA ASN A 101 -4.77 -12.05 -27.23
C ASN A 101 -4.89 -10.50 -27.28
N ASP A 102 -3.91 -9.76 -26.75
CA ASP A 102 -3.88 -8.28 -26.73
C ASP A 102 -5.13 -7.62 -26.12
N ILE A 103 -5.65 -8.20 -25.03
CA ILE A 103 -6.86 -7.72 -24.34
C ILE A 103 -6.51 -6.79 -23.18
N ALA A 104 -5.64 -7.24 -22.28
CA ALA A 104 -5.22 -6.49 -21.10
C ALA A 104 -3.88 -7.02 -20.57
N ALA A 105 -2.88 -6.15 -20.45
CA ALA A 105 -1.52 -6.51 -20.02
C ALA A 105 -1.24 -6.09 -18.57
N TYR A 106 -1.57 -6.97 -17.63
CA TYR A 106 -1.40 -6.72 -16.20
C TYR A 106 -0.71 -7.88 -15.46
N SER A 107 -0.17 -7.58 -14.27
CA SER A 107 0.38 -8.64 -13.41
C SER A 107 -0.74 -9.58 -12.95
N THR A 108 -0.41 -10.86 -12.74
CA THR A 108 -1.35 -11.86 -12.23
C THR A 108 -1.98 -11.46 -10.89
N SER A 109 -1.25 -10.71 -10.06
CA SER A 109 -1.75 -10.14 -8.79
C SER A 109 -2.81 -9.06 -9.01
N THR A 110 -2.65 -8.23 -10.04
CA THR A 110 -3.63 -7.19 -10.41
C THR A 110 -4.91 -7.85 -10.92
N THR A 111 -4.80 -8.81 -11.84
CA THR A 111 -5.93 -9.59 -12.35
C THR A 111 -6.67 -10.31 -11.21
N TYR A 112 -5.94 -10.94 -10.28
CA TYR A 112 -6.53 -11.55 -9.09
C TYR A 112 -7.34 -10.55 -8.26
N ARG A 113 -6.78 -9.36 -7.98
CA ARG A 113 -7.49 -8.33 -7.21
C ARG A 113 -8.76 -7.87 -7.91
N VAL A 114 -8.70 -7.61 -9.21
CA VAL A 114 -9.89 -7.23 -10.02
C VAL A 114 -10.98 -8.30 -9.92
N LEU A 115 -10.63 -9.55 -10.19
CA LEU A 115 -11.58 -10.67 -10.15
C LEU A 115 -12.12 -10.94 -8.74
N SER A 116 -11.28 -10.80 -7.71
CA SER A 116 -11.66 -10.96 -6.32
C SER A 116 -12.60 -9.85 -5.85
N THR A 117 -12.33 -8.59 -6.22
CA THR A 117 -13.21 -7.45 -5.91
C THR A 117 -14.56 -7.58 -6.60
N ALA A 118 -14.60 -8.15 -7.81
CA ALA A 118 -15.84 -8.44 -8.55
C ALA A 118 -16.53 -9.75 -8.14
N GLY A 119 -16.03 -10.45 -7.11
CA GLY A 119 -16.62 -11.70 -6.60
C GLY A 119 -16.55 -12.89 -7.57
N ARG A 120 -15.68 -12.85 -8.60
CA ARG A 120 -15.51 -13.91 -9.61
C ARG A 120 -14.63 -15.06 -9.15
N ILE A 121 -13.78 -14.80 -8.16
CA ILE A 121 -13.00 -15.83 -7.48
C ILE A 121 -13.67 -16.07 -6.14
N SER A 122 -14.18 -17.29 -5.92
CA SER A 122 -14.67 -17.64 -4.59
C SER A 122 -13.47 -17.61 -3.63
N SER A 123 -13.66 -17.00 -2.46
CA SER A 123 -12.77 -17.28 -1.34
C SER A 123 -12.71 -18.79 -1.16
N ARG A 124 -11.50 -19.30 -0.95
CA ARG A 124 -11.16 -20.72 -0.87
C ARG A 124 -12.23 -21.43 -0.04
N MET A 125 -12.98 -22.37 -0.62
CA MET A 125 -13.65 -23.38 0.19
C MET A 125 -12.52 -24.03 0.98
N SER A 126 -12.47 -23.78 2.28
CA SER A 126 -11.52 -24.44 3.16
C SER A 126 -11.90 -25.91 3.17
N THR A 127 -11.31 -26.70 2.27
CA THR A 127 -11.33 -28.15 2.44
C THR A 127 -10.70 -28.42 3.79
N GLU A 128 -11.45 -29.11 4.66
CA GLU A 128 -11.01 -29.45 6.00
C GLU A 128 -9.62 -30.10 5.93
N THR A 129 -8.67 -29.55 6.69
CA THR A 129 -7.27 -29.97 6.54
C THR A 129 -7.12 -31.37 7.09
N LYS A 130 -6.60 -32.31 6.30
CA LYS A 130 -6.15 -33.64 6.77
C LYS A 130 -4.88 -33.57 7.66
N LYS A 131 -4.52 -32.38 8.13
CA LYS A 131 -3.36 -32.17 9.00
C LYS A 131 -3.71 -32.74 10.37
N GLY A 132 -3.02 -33.81 10.77
CA GLY A 132 -3.31 -34.57 11.99
C GLY A 132 -3.91 -35.96 11.72
N THR A 133 -4.32 -36.29 10.49
CA THR A 133 -4.72 -37.65 10.10
C THR A 133 -3.53 -38.44 9.53
N GLY A 134 -2.35 -38.21 10.09
CA GLY A 134 -1.11 -38.89 9.66
C GLY A 134 -1.05 -40.33 10.16
N PHE A 135 0.02 -41.01 9.78
CA PHE A 135 0.34 -42.36 10.26
C PHE A 135 0.41 -42.40 11.80
N VAL A 136 -0.40 -43.23 12.43
CA VAL A 136 -0.37 -43.45 13.89
C VAL A 136 0.75 -44.43 14.17
N GLN A 137 1.79 -43.98 14.88
CA GLN A 137 2.93 -44.85 15.14
C GLN A 137 2.52 -46.07 15.99
N PRO A 138 2.91 -47.28 15.58
CA PRO A 138 2.66 -48.49 16.34
C PRO A 138 3.39 -48.46 17.68
N ARG A 139 2.75 -49.01 18.72
CA ARG A 139 3.29 -49.02 20.09
C ARG A 139 4.25 -50.19 20.35
N ARG A 140 4.35 -51.15 19.43
CA ARG A 140 5.22 -52.32 19.52
C ARG A 140 5.89 -52.63 18.19
N LEU A 141 7.02 -53.33 18.28
CA LEU A 141 7.71 -53.88 17.13
C LEU A 141 6.78 -54.89 16.42
N HIS A 142 6.54 -54.68 15.13
CA HIS A 142 5.63 -55.45 14.25
C HIS A 142 4.12 -55.15 14.32
N ASP A 143 3.70 -54.11 15.05
CA ASP A 143 2.35 -53.56 14.82
C ASP A 143 2.37 -52.64 13.59
N HIS A 144 1.28 -52.61 12.83
CA HIS A 144 1.07 -51.77 11.63
C HIS A 144 0.02 -50.70 11.89
#